data_AF-A0A6L8GM37-F1
#
_entry.id   AF-A0A6L8GM37-F1
#
_cell.length_a   1.000
_cell.length_b   1.000
_cell.length_c   1.000
_cell.angle_alpha   90.00
_cell.angle_beta   90.00
_cell.angle_gamma   90.00
#
_symmetry.space_group_name_H-M   'P 1'
#
loop_
_entity.id
_entity.type
_entity.pdbx_description
1 polymer ?
#
loop_
_entity_poly.entity_id
_entity_poly.type
_entity_poly.pdbx_seq_one_letter_code
_entity_poly.pdbx_strand_id
1 'polypeptide(L)'
;MLGSLQAWDPVRQQRAWEVPLEGMWHAGTLTTAGNLVFQGDATGEFAAYDAETGAALWRFHVGSGISAPPITYAVDGRQYVALLVGWGGAYAGVGGRISADQGWAYGVHPRRLIAFSLEGATRLPPSPPPSVPIPLEAPHFEVDAGLAQQGALEYGGVCTSCHGAGAVSSGMAPDLRASGLVLSAGAFANIVRDGRTERGMPDYPELTDQQLTALRHYIREQAELELAGR
;
A
#
# COMPACT_ATOMS: atom_id res chain seq x y z
N MET A 1 16.34 9.09 3.58
CA MET A 1 15.33 9.26 2.51
C MET A 1 15.49 8.10 1.55
N LEU A 2 14.42 7.35 1.29
CA LEU A 2 14.45 6.07 0.57
C LEU A 2 14.04 6.20 -0.91
N GLY A 3 13.49 7.34 -1.32
CA GLY A 3 13.08 7.65 -2.70
C GLY A 3 13.36 9.10 -3.09
N SER A 4 13.44 9.36 -4.39
CA SER A 4 13.57 10.71 -4.95
C SER A 4 13.03 10.79 -6.38
N LEU A 5 12.63 12.00 -6.79
CA LEU A 5 12.41 12.35 -8.19
C LEU A 5 13.73 12.86 -8.76
N GLN A 6 14.20 12.23 -9.83
CA GLN A 6 15.48 12.57 -10.45
C GLN A 6 15.27 13.01 -11.89
N ALA A 7 15.82 14.16 -12.25
CA ALA A 7 16.11 14.46 -13.65
C ALA A 7 17.50 13.94 -14.00
N TRP A 8 17.53 12.97 -14.90
CA TRP A 8 18.76 12.37 -15.40
C TRP A 8 19.07 12.90 -16.79
N ASP A 9 20.26 13.45 -16.99
CA ASP A 9 20.79 13.76 -18.32
C ASP A 9 21.40 12.47 -18.91
N PRO A 10 20.77 11.85 -19.92
CA PRO A 10 21.28 10.59 -20.47
C PRO A 10 22.52 10.78 -21.33
N VAL A 11 22.77 12.00 -21.85
CA VAL A 11 23.96 12.31 -22.68
C VAL A 11 25.18 12.50 -21.79
N ARG A 12 25.04 13.30 -20.72
CA ARG A 12 26.11 13.52 -19.74
C ARG A 12 26.21 12.41 -18.70
N GLN A 13 25.22 11.52 -18.63
CA GLN A 13 25.10 10.45 -17.64
C GLN A 13 25.23 10.97 -16.21
N GLN A 14 24.56 12.08 -15.93
CA GLN A 14 24.59 12.71 -14.63
C GLN A 14 23.21 13.20 -14.23
N ARG A 15 22.98 13.27 -12.93
CA ARG A 15 21.78 13.86 -12.36
C ARG A 15 21.84 15.38 -12.52
N ALA A 16 20.89 15.96 -13.22
CA ALA A 16 20.76 17.41 -13.38
C ALA A 16 20.23 18.05 -12.08
N TRP A 17 19.19 17.44 -11.50
CA TRP A 17 18.63 17.83 -10.20
C TRP A 17 17.94 16.63 -9.53
N GLU A 18 17.66 16.79 -8.23
CA GLU A 18 16.99 15.79 -7.40
C GLU A 18 16.00 16.47 -6.46
N VAL A 19 14.81 15.90 -6.34
CA VAL A 19 13.87 16.23 -5.28
C VAL A 19 13.74 15.01 -4.37
N PRO A 20 14.22 15.07 -3.12
CA PRO A 20 14.02 13.98 -2.18
C PRO A 20 12.54 13.79 -1.84
N LEU A 21 12.09 12.55 -1.73
CA LEU A 21 10.71 12.19 -1.40
C LEU A 21 10.66 11.32 -0.14
N GLU A 22 9.55 11.43 0.60
CA GLU A 22 9.32 10.64 1.79
C GLU A 22 8.76 9.26 1.43
N GLY A 23 9.47 8.21 1.87
CA GLY A 23 9.10 6.83 1.57
C GLY A 23 9.67 6.32 0.25
N MET A 24 9.01 5.31 -0.31
CA MET A 24 9.34 4.67 -1.58
C MET A 24 8.04 4.44 -2.36
N TRP A 25 8.17 3.94 -3.60
CA TRP A 25 7.04 3.51 -4.41
C TRP A 25 6.14 4.64 -4.91
N HIS A 26 6.76 5.79 -5.18
CA HIS A 26 6.14 6.93 -5.84
C HIS A 26 5.63 6.57 -7.24
N ALA A 27 4.67 7.32 -7.75
CA ALA A 27 4.16 7.14 -9.09
C ALA A 27 5.23 7.45 -10.14
N GLY A 28 5.00 6.96 -11.36
CA GLY A 28 5.69 7.44 -12.54
C GLY A 28 5.41 8.93 -12.81
N THR A 29 6.14 9.49 -13.75
CA THR A 29 6.15 10.92 -14.06
C THR A 29 5.49 11.23 -15.39
N LEU A 30 5.05 12.48 -15.56
CA LEU A 30 4.61 13.06 -16.84
C LEU A 30 5.37 14.36 -17.07
N THR A 31 5.95 14.55 -18.25
CA THR A 31 6.53 15.83 -18.66
C THR A 31 5.69 16.47 -19.75
N THR A 32 5.72 17.81 -19.85
CA THR A 32 4.96 18.55 -20.85
C THR A 32 5.80 19.64 -21.51
N ALA A 33 5.36 20.12 -22.68
CA ALA A 33 5.99 21.26 -23.36
C ALA A 33 5.88 22.59 -22.59
N GLY A 34 5.07 22.66 -21.54
CA GLY A 34 4.94 23.83 -20.66
C GLY A 34 6.03 23.96 -19.59
N ASN A 35 7.16 23.26 -19.75
CA ASN A 35 8.25 23.18 -18.77
C ASN A 35 7.85 22.59 -17.41
N LEU A 36 6.95 21.61 -17.41
CA LEU A 36 6.43 20.98 -16.20
C LEU A 36 6.71 19.48 -16.15
N VAL A 37 7.03 18.99 -14.95
CA VAL A 37 7.01 17.57 -14.56
C VAL A 37 5.92 17.37 -13.52
N PHE A 38 5.00 16.43 -13.74
CA PHE A 38 3.99 16.03 -12.77
C PHE A 38 4.34 14.68 -12.15
N GLN A 39 4.16 14.55 -10.85
CA GLN A 39 4.33 13.28 -10.14
C GLN A 39 3.40 13.21 -8.93
N GLY A 40 2.82 12.03 -8.72
CA GLY A 40 2.19 11.67 -7.46
C GLY A 40 3.14 10.89 -6.56
N ASP A 41 3.11 11.10 -5.26
CA ASP A 41 3.97 10.40 -4.32
C ASP A 41 3.20 9.39 -3.43
N ALA A 42 3.96 8.67 -2.61
CA ALA A 42 3.44 7.64 -1.73
C ALA A 42 2.73 8.23 -0.50
N THR A 43 2.94 9.50 -0.19
CA THR A 43 2.26 10.23 0.89
C THR A 43 0.89 10.77 0.47
N GLY A 44 0.59 10.71 -0.83
CA GLY A 44 -0.66 11.20 -1.40
C GLY A 44 -0.60 12.65 -1.86
N GLU A 45 0.59 13.23 -1.96
CA GLU A 45 0.81 14.51 -2.63
C GLU A 45 0.89 14.29 -4.15
N PHE A 46 0.13 15.09 -4.91
CA PHE A 46 0.32 15.26 -6.34
C PHE A 46 0.91 16.63 -6.61
N ALA A 47 2.03 16.68 -7.32
CA ALA A 47 2.81 17.89 -7.48
C ALA A 47 3.17 18.16 -8.94
N ALA A 48 3.39 19.43 -9.25
CA ALA A 48 3.98 19.92 -10.48
C ALA A 48 5.30 20.62 -10.15
N TYR A 49 6.35 20.25 -10.87
CA TYR A 49 7.70 20.77 -10.71
C TYR A 49 8.13 21.47 -12.00
N ASP A 50 8.96 22.50 -11.86
CA ASP A 50 9.71 23.08 -12.96
C ASP A 50 10.69 22.04 -13.53
N ALA A 51 10.64 21.79 -14.84
CA ALA A 51 11.39 20.69 -15.44
C ALA A 51 12.90 20.94 -15.52
N GLU A 52 13.35 22.20 -15.47
CA GLU A 52 14.77 22.56 -15.54
C GLU A 52 15.44 22.50 -14.17
N THR A 53 14.70 22.84 -13.11
CA THR A 53 15.25 23.06 -11.76
C THR A 53 14.77 22.06 -10.71
N GLY A 54 13.67 21.36 -10.95
CA GLY A 54 13.00 20.53 -9.95
C GLY A 54 12.26 21.31 -8.87
N ALA A 55 12.14 22.65 -9.00
CA ALA A 55 11.42 23.47 -8.04
C ALA A 55 9.92 23.11 -8.05
N ALA A 56 9.34 22.84 -6.87
CA ALA A 56 7.91 22.60 -6.76
C ALA A 56 7.13 23.90 -7.03
N LEU A 57 6.28 23.90 -8.05
CA LEU A 57 5.45 25.03 -8.46
C LEU A 57 4.03 24.93 -7.91
N TRP A 58 3.56 23.71 -7.70
CA TRP A 58 2.22 23.41 -7.21
C TRP A 58 2.17 22.04 -6.54
N ARG A 59 1.34 21.92 -5.51
CA ARG A 59 1.12 20.69 -4.73
C ARG A 59 -0.33 20.58 -4.31
N PHE A 60 -0.85 19.36 -4.29
CA PHE A 60 -2.21 19.08 -3.84
C PHE A 60 -2.32 17.66 -3.27
N HIS A 61 -2.85 17.52 -2.05
CA HIS A 61 -3.03 16.21 -1.43
C HIS A 61 -4.33 15.54 -1.90
N VAL A 62 -4.24 14.36 -2.48
CA VAL A 62 -5.38 13.65 -3.13
C VAL A 62 -6.05 12.60 -2.24
N GLY A 63 -5.60 12.45 -0.99
CA GLY A 63 -6.27 11.66 0.04
C GLY A 63 -5.93 10.17 0.05
N SER A 64 -4.97 9.72 -0.74
CA SER A 64 -4.37 8.38 -0.72
C SER A 64 -3.02 8.43 -1.41
N GLY A 65 -2.09 7.55 -1.02
CA GLY A 65 -0.84 7.32 -1.75
C GLY A 65 -1.11 6.97 -3.21
N ILE A 66 -0.18 7.35 -4.09
CA ILE A 66 -0.33 7.29 -5.54
C ILE A 66 0.78 6.41 -6.12
N SER A 67 0.39 5.38 -6.89
CA SER A 67 1.36 4.50 -7.57
C SER A 67 1.25 4.56 -9.10
N ALA A 68 0.19 5.16 -9.66
CA ALA A 68 -0.03 5.23 -11.10
C ALA A 68 0.50 6.56 -11.70
N PRO A 69 1.17 6.53 -12.87
CA PRO A 69 1.63 7.74 -13.52
C PRO A 69 0.45 8.63 -13.97
N PRO A 70 0.61 9.96 -13.92
CA PRO A 70 -0.36 10.89 -14.50
C PRO A 70 -0.33 10.87 -16.03
N ILE A 71 -1.43 11.30 -16.65
CA ILE A 71 -1.56 11.57 -18.09
C ILE A 71 -2.08 12.99 -18.31
N THR A 72 -1.90 13.53 -19.51
CA THR A 72 -2.55 14.79 -19.92
C THR A 72 -3.24 14.65 -21.27
N TYR A 73 -4.36 15.35 -21.43
CA TYR A 73 -5.17 15.38 -22.64
C TYR A 73 -5.95 16.70 -22.73
N ALA A 74 -6.62 16.93 -23.86
CA ALA A 74 -7.49 18.08 -24.03
C ALA A 74 -8.90 17.66 -24.46
N VAL A 75 -9.91 18.38 -23.97
CA VAL A 75 -11.32 18.25 -24.38
C VAL A 75 -11.85 19.66 -24.62
N ASP A 76 -12.41 19.90 -25.80
CA ASP A 76 -12.99 21.21 -26.19
C ASP A 76 -12.06 22.40 -25.94
N GLY A 77 -10.76 22.22 -26.21
CA GLY A 77 -9.73 23.25 -26.05
C GLY A 77 -9.22 23.45 -24.61
N ARG A 78 -9.76 22.72 -23.62
CA ARG A 78 -9.29 22.75 -22.23
C ARG A 78 -8.35 21.58 -21.95
N GLN A 79 -7.20 21.87 -21.37
CA GLN A 79 -6.23 20.85 -20.96
C GLN A 79 -6.58 20.27 -19.60
N TYR A 80 -6.43 18.95 -19.47
CA TYR A 80 -6.59 18.21 -18.23
C TYR A 80 -5.33 17.41 -17.92
N VAL A 81 -5.05 17.25 -16.63
CA VAL A 81 -4.06 16.31 -16.11
C VAL A 81 -4.81 15.33 -15.21
N ALA A 82 -4.77 14.04 -15.52
CA ALA A 82 -5.51 13.02 -14.79
C ALA A 82 -4.61 11.91 -14.28
N LEU A 83 -5.00 11.32 -13.17
CA LEU A 83 -4.32 10.19 -12.56
C LEU A 83 -5.28 9.28 -11.80
N LEU A 84 -4.91 8.00 -11.73
CA LEU A 84 -5.55 7.04 -10.85
C LEU A 84 -4.92 7.13 -9.47
N VAL A 85 -5.71 7.57 -8.49
CA VAL A 85 -5.32 7.69 -7.09
C VAL A 85 -5.72 6.42 -6.36
N GLY A 86 -4.74 5.79 -5.74
CA GLY A 86 -4.92 4.56 -4.97
C GLY A 86 -3.58 3.89 -4.72
N TRP A 87 -3.33 3.60 -3.45
CA TRP A 87 -2.16 2.84 -3.03
C TRP A 87 -2.25 1.38 -3.51
N GLY A 88 -1.16 0.84 -4.05
CA GLY A 88 -1.14 -0.51 -4.57
C GLY A 88 0.17 -0.95 -5.22
N GLY A 89 0.10 -2.04 -5.99
CA GLY A 89 1.27 -2.70 -6.56
C GLY A 89 2.01 -3.57 -5.55
N ALA A 90 3.14 -4.13 -5.95
CA ALA A 90 3.88 -5.11 -5.15
C ALA A 90 4.26 -4.59 -3.75
N TYR A 91 4.58 -3.31 -3.61
CA TYR A 91 4.96 -2.74 -2.31
C TYR A 91 3.83 -2.65 -1.30
N ALA A 92 2.57 -2.57 -1.73
CA ALA A 92 1.41 -2.71 -0.85
C ALA A 92 1.20 -4.16 -0.35
N GLY A 93 1.82 -5.12 -1.03
CA GLY A 93 1.78 -6.55 -0.71
C GLY A 93 2.94 -7.03 0.14
N VAL A 94 4.16 -6.90 -0.38
CA VAL A 94 5.38 -7.44 0.25
C VAL A 94 6.14 -6.42 1.10
N GLY A 95 5.71 -5.16 1.13
CA GLY A 95 6.44 -4.08 1.80
C GLY A 95 6.45 -4.16 3.33
N GLY A 96 5.61 -5.03 3.92
CA GLY A 96 5.57 -5.29 5.37
C GLY A 96 5.44 -4.01 6.19
N ARG A 97 6.15 -3.94 7.33
CA ARG A 97 6.15 -2.77 8.22
C ARG A 97 6.53 -1.45 7.52
N ILE A 98 7.58 -1.46 6.70
CA ILE A 98 8.09 -0.24 6.02
C ILE A 98 6.99 0.41 5.16
N SER A 99 6.19 -0.41 4.50
CA SER A 99 5.07 0.05 3.66
C SER A 99 3.81 0.30 4.48
N ALA A 100 3.54 -0.50 5.51
CA ALA A 100 2.37 -0.37 6.37
C ALA A 100 2.36 0.96 7.15
N ASP A 101 3.53 1.46 7.54
CA ASP A 101 3.65 2.71 8.29
C ASP A 101 3.23 3.95 7.47
N GLN A 102 3.04 3.81 6.16
CA GLN A 102 2.39 4.84 5.34
C GLN A 102 0.89 4.99 5.63
N GLY A 103 0.27 4.02 6.31
CA GLY A 103 -1.11 4.09 6.79
C GLY A 103 -2.19 3.87 5.72
N TRP A 104 -1.84 3.36 4.55
CA TRP A 104 -2.79 3.03 3.47
C TRP A 104 -3.45 1.67 3.69
N ALA A 105 -4.21 1.54 4.77
CA ALA A 105 -4.89 0.29 5.14
C ALA A 105 -5.88 -0.22 4.06
N TYR A 106 -5.92 -1.55 3.92
CA TYR A 106 -6.80 -2.23 2.98
C TYR A 106 -8.27 -1.90 3.23
N GLY A 107 -8.97 -1.48 2.17
CA GLY A 107 -10.41 -1.20 2.21
C GLY A 107 -10.82 0.09 2.92
N VAL A 108 -9.86 0.89 3.44
CA VAL A 108 -10.15 2.15 4.16
C VAL A 108 -10.18 3.34 3.21
N HIS A 109 -9.22 3.42 2.29
CA HIS A 109 -8.99 4.59 1.46
C HIS A 109 -9.65 4.46 0.09
N PRO A 110 -10.46 5.45 -0.35
CA PRO A 110 -11.16 5.38 -1.61
C PRO A 110 -10.19 5.50 -2.79
N ARG A 111 -10.34 4.62 -3.78
CA ARG A 111 -9.65 4.72 -5.07
C ARG A 111 -10.42 5.66 -5.99
N ARG A 112 -9.73 6.58 -6.66
CA ARG A 112 -10.35 7.66 -7.45
C ARG A 112 -9.65 7.86 -8.78
N LEU A 113 -10.40 8.17 -9.82
CA LEU A 113 -9.87 8.91 -10.96
C LEU A 113 -10.02 10.40 -10.63
N ILE A 114 -8.92 11.15 -10.65
CA ILE A 114 -8.94 12.60 -10.45
C ILE A 114 -8.40 13.26 -11.70
N ALA A 115 -9.07 14.32 -12.16
CA ALA A 115 -8.61 15.17 -13.24
C ALA A 115 -8.55 16.63 -12.78
N PHE A 116 -7.42 17.28 -13.05
CA PHE A 116 -7.13 18.67 -12.76
C PHE A 116 -7.16 19.49 -14.05
N SER A 117 -7.56 20.75 -13.93
CA SER A 117 -7.37 21.77 -14.98
C SER A 117 -7.33 23.15 -14.31
N LEU A 118 -6.89 24.17 -15.05
CA LEU A 118 -6.80 25.54 -14.53
C LEU A 118 -8.15 26.12 -14.08
N GLU A 119 -9.24 25.76 -14.76
CA GLU A 119 -10.61 26.21 -14.47
C GLU A 119 -11.37 25.20 -13.59
N GLY A 120 -10.67 24.26 -12.95
CA GLY A 120 -11.28 23.28 -12.05
C GLY A 120 -11.70 23.91 -10.73
N ALA A 121 -12.97 23.75 -10.34
CA ALA A 121 -13.50 24.26 -9.06
C ALA A 121 -14.10 23.18 -8.16
N THR A 122 -14.07 21.91 -8.60
CA THR A 122 -14.63 20.79 -7.85
C THR A 122 -13.83 20.56 -6.56
N ARG A 123 -14.52 20.49 -5.43
CA ARG A 123 -13.90 20.11 -4.16
C ARG A 123 -13.73 18.59 -4.12
N LEU A 124 -12.53 18.15 -3.79
CA LEU A 124 -12.26 16.74 -3.56
C LEU A 124 -13.05 16.26 -2.32
N PRO A 125 -13.84 15.18 -2.40
CA PRO A 125 -14.47 14.61 -1.22
C PRO A 125 -13.42 14.19 -0.18
N PRO A 126 -13.71 14.30 1.13
CA PRO A 126 -12.76 13.90 2.16
C PRO A 126 -12.38 12.43 2.03
N SER A 127 -11.17 12.09 2.48
CA SER A 127 -10.70 10.72 2.68
C SER A 127 -10.40 10.53 4.17
N PRO A 128 -10.55 9.31 4.72
CA PRO A 128 -10.04 9.01 6.06
C PRO A 128 -8.54 9.32 6.16
N PRO A 129 -8.04 9.70 7.36
CA PRO A 129 -6.60 9.87 7.56
C PRO A 129 -5.87 8.52 7.44
N PRO A 130 -4.56 8.53 7.11
CA PRO A 130 -3.73 7.32 7.16
C PRO A 130 -3.84 6.63 8.53
N SER A 131 -3.92 5.30 8.52
CA SER A 131 -4.07 4.49 9.73
C SER A 131 -3.43 3.13 9.55
N VAL A 132 -2.77 2.63 10.59
CA VAL A 132 -2.26 1.25 10.65
C VAL A 132 -3.26 0.39 11.43
N PRO A 133 -3.69 -0.77 10.92
CA PRO A 133 -4.54 -1.70 11.67
C PRO A 133 -3.93 -2.06 13.02
N ILE A 134 -4.76 -2.06 14.06
CA ILE A 134 -4.36 -2.43 15.41
C ILE A 134 -4.62 -3.93 15.59
N PRO A 135 -3.63 -4.73 15.99
CA PRO A 135 -3.86 -6.15 16.28
C PRO A 135 -4.93 -6.35 17.35
N LEU A 136 -5.71 -7.41 17.20
CA LEU A 136 -6.70 -7.78 18.21
C LEU A 136 -6.00 -8.37 19.44
N GLU A 137 -6.44 -7.92 20.61
CA GLU A 137 -6.16 -8.61 21.87
C GLU A 137 -6.92 -9.93 21.92
N ALA A 138 -6.27 -10.98 22.42
CA ALA A 138 -6.86 -12.32 22.54
C ALA A 138 -6.36 -13.01 23.82
N PRO A 139 -6.80 -12.59 25.01
CA PRO A 139 -6.25 -13.06 26.29
C PRO A 139 -6.47 -14.56 26.57
N HIS A 140 -7.30 -15.23 25.77
CA HIS A 140 -7.61 -16.65 25.90
C HIS A 140 -6.95 -17.52 24.82
N PHE A 141 -6.14 -16.92 23.94
CA PHE A 141 -5.35 -17.65 22.97
C PHE A 141 -3.93 -17.79 23.49
N GLU A 142 -3.51 -19.00 23.84
CA GLU A 142 -2.13 -19.26 24.25
C GLU A 142 -1.28 -19.59 23.03
N VAL A 143 -0.26 -18.78 22.76
CA VAL A 143 0.68 -19.02 21.65
C VAL A 143 1.64 -20.15 22.01
N ASP A 144 1.62 -21.22 21.21
CA ASP A 144 2.66 -22.23 21.19
C ASP A 144 3.77 -21.79 20.21
N ALA A 145 4.98 -21.59 20.74
CA ALA A 145 6.12 -21.11 19.97
C ALA A 145 6.59 -22.11 18.89
N GLY A 146 6.45 -23.42 19.13
CA GLY A 146 6.79 -24.45 18.15
C GLY A 146 5.84 -24.44 16.95
N LEU A 147 4.54 -24.28 17.22
CA LEU A 147 3.53 -24.10 16.18
C LEU A 147 3.67 -22.75 15.48
N ALA A 148 4.02 -21.68 16.19
CA ALA A 148 4.28 -20.37 15.57
C ALA A 148 5.49 -20.42 14.61
N GLN A 149 6.56 -21.11 14.99
CA GLN A 149 7.72 -21.32 14.11
C GLN A 149 7.34 -22.11 12.84
N GLN A 150 6.55 -23.18 12.97
CA GLN A 150 6.04 -23.93 11.82
C GLN A 150 5.15 -23.04 10.95
N GLY A 151 4.26 -22.26 11.56
CA GLY A 151 3.35 -21.35 10.89
C GLY A 151 4.07 -20.25 10.11
N ALA A 152 5.22 -19.77 10.60
CA ALA A 152 6.04 -18.79 9.91
C ALA A 152 6.52 -19.29 8.54
N LEU A 153 6.87 -20.58 8.44
CA LEU A 153 7.29 -21.19 7.18
C LEU A 153 6.13 -21.26 6.17
N GLU A 154 4.98 -21.73 6.62
CA GLU A 154 3.77 -21.82 5.79
C GLU A 154 3.30 -20.43 5.33
N TYR A 155 3.30 -19.47 6.24
CA TYR A 155 2.93 -18.08 5.97
C TYR A 155 3.84 -17.43 4.92
N GLY A 156 5.15 -17.73 5.00
CA GLY A 156 6.15 -17.28 4.04
C GLY A 156 5.86 -17.74 2.61
N GLY A 157 5.34 -18.95 2.44
CA GLY A 157 5.07 -19.55 1.14
C GLY A 157 3.84 -18.98 0.42
N VAL A 158 2.74 -18.74 1.15
CA VAL A 158 1.44 -18.45 0.51
C VAL A 158 0.78 -17.15 0.94
N CYS A 159 1.04 -16.66 2.17
CA CYS A 159 0.31 -15.51 2.72
C CYS A 159 1.04 -14.18 2.53
N THR A 160 2.38 -14.21 2.57
CA THR A 160 3.24 -13.03 2.68
C THR A 160 3.07 -12.05 1.52
N SER A 161 2.84 -12.56 0.31
CA SER A 161 2.68 -11.72 -0.88
C SER A 161 1.52 -10.74 -0.77
N CYS A 162 0.44 -11.11 -0.08
CA CYS A 162 -0.79 -10.33 0.06
C CYS A 162 -0.96 -9.69 1.43
N HIS A 163 -0.69 -10.45 2.49
CA HIS A 163 -0.91 -10.05 3.88
C HIS A 163 0.34 -9.45 4.54
N GLY A 164 1.45 -9.35 3.80
CA GLY A 164 2.71 -8.74 4.22
C GLY A 164 3.57 -9.63 5.11
N ALA A 165 4.88 -9.38 5.08
CA ALA A 165 5.84 -10.08 5.93
C ALA A 165 5.57 -9.80 7.42
N GLY A 166 5.75 -10.80 8.29
CA GLY A 166 5.44 -10.65 9.71
C GLY A 166 3.93 -10.52 10.01
N ALA A 167 3.07 -10.92 9.08
CA ALA A 167 1.63 -10.63 9.12
C ALA A 167 1.28 -9.13 9.20
N VAL A 168 2.19 -8.26 8.78
CA VAL A 168 2.01 -6.80 8.76
C VAL A 168 1.51 -6.38 7.37
N SER A 169 0.20 -6.18 7.22
CA SER A 169 -0.34 -5.79 5.92
C SER A 169 -0.06 -4.33 5.61
N SER A 170 0.28 -4.06 4.35
CA SER A 170 0.58 -2.73 3.83
C SER A 170 -0.46 -2.21 2.84
N GLY A 171 -1.66 -2.80 2.82
CA GLY A 171 -2.80 -2.27 2.05
C GLY A 171 -3.28 -3.14 0.88
N MET A 172 -2.58 -4.21 0.52
CA MET A 172 -3.03 -5.12 -0.55
C MET A 172 -4.16 -6.06 -0.11
N ALA A 173 -4.08 -6.60 1.10
CA ALA A 173 -5.09 -7.46 1.71
C ALA A 173 -5.31 -7.09 3.18
N PRO A 174 -6.33 -7.63 3.88
CA PRO A 174 -6.53 -7.34 5.31
C PRO A 174 -5.30 -7.67 6.17
N ASP A 175 -5.05 -6.90 7.23
CA ASP A 175 -4.08 -7.30 8.27
C ASP A 175 -4.68 -8.43 9.12
N LEU A 176 -4.07 -9.62 9.05
CA LEU A 176 -4.62 -10.80 9.72
C LEU A 176 -4.53 -10.70 11.24
N ARG A 177 -3.59 -9.91 11.78
CA ARG A 177 -3.44 -9.70 13.23
C ARG A 177 -4.61 -8.91 13.80
N ALA A 178 -5.28 -8.11 12.98
CA ALA A 178 -6.48 -7.35 13.31
C ALA A 178 -7.80 -8.10 13.03
N SER A 179 -7.74 -9.38 12.64
CA SER A 179 -8.92 -10.17 12.25
C SER A 179 -9.35 -11.20 13.31
N GLY A 180 -10.63 -11.18 13.68
CA GLY A 180 -11.19 -12.15 14.62
C GLY A 180 -11.29 -13.58 14.06
N LEU A 181 -11.15 -13.74 12.74
CA LEU A 181 -11.20 -15.06 12.09
C LEU A 181 -10.11 -16.00 12.61
N VAL A 182 -8.93 -15.46 12.94
CA VAL A 182 -7.79 -16.24 13.47
C VAL A 182 -8.13 -16.90 14.81
N LEU A 183 -9.09 -16.35 15.56
CA LEU A 183 -9.48 -16.88 16.87
C LEU A 183 -10.38 -18.13 16.77
N SER A 184 -11.04 -18.35 15.64
CA SER A 184 -11.90 -19.52 15.41
C SER A 184 -11.25 -20.49 14.43
N ALA A 185 -10.89 -21.69 14.91
CA ALA A 185 -10.23 -22.72 14.09
C ALA A 185 -11.05 -23.06 12.82
N GLY A 186 -12.35 -23.30 12.98
CA GLY A 186 -13.23 -23.65 11.87
C GLY A 186 -13.45 -22.48 10.90
N ALA A 187 -13.66 -21.27 11.41
CA ALA A 187 -13.85 -20.11 10.53
C ALA A 187 -12.57 -19.78 9.74
N PHE A 188 -11.40 -19.87 10.39
CA PHE A 188 -10.12 -19.70 9.72
C PHE A 188 -9.91 -20.77 8.64
N ALA A 189 -10.16 -22.05 8.97
CA ALA A 189 -10.00 -23.15 8.02
C ALA A 189 -10.88 -22.99 6.79
N ASN A 190 -12.16 -22.63 6.96
CA ASN A 190 -13.08 -22.42 5.83
C ASN A 190 -12.59 -21.28 4.93
N ILE A 191 -12.17 -20.14 5.51
CA ILE A 191 -11.70 -19.00 4.70
C ILE A 191 -10.41 -19.34 3.94
N VAL A 192 -9.49 -20.07 4.57
CA VAL A 192 -8.20 -20.39 3.92
C VAL A 192 -8.37 -21.49 2.88
N ARG A 193 -9.14 -22.55 3.18
CA ARG A 193 -9.31 -23.68 2.25
C ARG A 193 -10.28 -23.41 1.12
N ASP A 194 -11.38 -22.67 1.37
CA ASP A 194 -12.40 -22.41 0.36
C ASP A 194 -12.14 -21.08 -0.38
N GLY A 195 -11.23 -20.27 0.16
CA GLY A 195 -10.94 -18.94 -0.35
C GLY A 195 -12.12 -17.97 -0.24
N ARG A 196 -11.92 -16.77 -0.76
CA ARG A 196 -12.95 -15.76 -1.06
C ARG A 196 -12.60 -15.13 -2.41
N THR A 197 -12.67 -15.97 -3.44
CA THR A 197 -12.20 -15.62 -4.79
C THR A 197 -12.98 -14.45 -5.39
N GLU A 198 -14.24 -14.25 -4.97
CA GLU A 198 -15.06 -13.08 -5.32
C GLU A 198 -14.49 -11.77 -4.75
N ARG A 199 -13.59 -11.86 -3.77
CA ARG A 199 -12.86 -10.74 -3.15
C ARG A 199 -11.34 -10.84 -3.35
N GLY A 200 -10.87 -11.76 -4.18
CA GLY A 200 -9.46 -11.94 -4.50
C GLY A 200 -8.62 -12.72 -3.48
N MET A 201 -9.23 -13.37 -2.48
CA MET A 201 -8.52 -14.32 -1.62
C MET A 201 -8.57 -15.71 -2.27
N PRO A 202 -7.43 -16.30 -2.70
CA PRO A 202 -7.40 -17.65 -3.26
C PRO A 202 -7.72 -18.72 -2.21
N ASP A 203 -8.08 -19.90 -2.70
CA ASP A 203 -8.28 -21.12 -1.93
C ASP A 203 -6.98 -21.91 -1.79
N TYR A 204 -6.84 -22.61 -0.66
CA TYR A 204 -5.70 -23.48 -0.34
C TYR A 204 -6.19 -24.82 0.23
N PRO A 205 -6.95 -25.61 -0.55
CA PRO A 205 -7.59 -26.84 -0.07
C PRO A 205 -6.59 -27.90 0.42
N GLU A 206 -5.32 -27.81 -0.01
CA GLU A 206 -4.24 -28.72 0.35
C GLU A 206 -3.70 -28.51 1.78
N LEU A 207 -3.93 -27.35 2.40
CA LEU A 207 -3.40 -27.07 3.74
C LEU A 207 -4.09 -27.95 4.79
N THR A 208 -3.28 -28.68 5.56
CA THR A 208 -3.75 -29.58 6.62
C THR A 208 -4.22 -28.82 7.86
N ASP A 209 -5.00 -29.47 8.74
CA ASP A 209 -5.47 -28.84 9.99
C ASP A 209 -4.30 -28.42 10.91
N GLN A 210 -3.20 -29.19 10.87
CA GLN A 210 -1.98 -28.86 11.59
C GLN A 210 -1.34 -27.58 11.02
N GLN A 211 -1.21 -27.46 9.70
CA GLN A 211 -0.66 -26.26 9.06
C GLN A 211 -1.53 -25.03 9.33
N LEU A 212 -2.86 -25.17 9.25
CA LEU A 212 -3.79 -24.10 9.58
C LEU A 212 -3.72 -23.69 11.05
N THR A 213 -3.53 -24.65 11.96
CA THR A 213 -3.30 -24.37 13.37
C THR A 213 -1.99 -23.62 13.57
N ALA A 214 -0.90 -24.08 12.94
CA ALA A 214 0.40 -23.42 12.98
C ALA A 214 0.34 -21.97 12.45
N LEU A 215 -0.34 -21.73 11.32
CA LEU A 215 -0.58 -20.39 10.77
C LEU A 215 -1.30 -19.47 11.77
N ARG A 216 -2.31 -19.97 12.49
CA ARG A 216 -3.00 -19.20 13.53
C ARG A 216 -2.05 -18.81 14.66
N HIS A 217 -1.24 -19.75 15.15
CA HIS A 217 -0.24 -19.47 16.20
C HIS A 217 0.78 -18.42 15.74
N TYR A 218 1.27 -18.51 14.50
CA TYR A 218 2.17 -17.51 13.94
C TYR A 218 1.53 -16.11 13.88
N ILE A 219 0.32 -15.99 13.33
CA ILE A 219 -0.38 -14.70 13.24
C ILE A 219 -0.63 -14.12 14.64
N ARG A 220 -0.95 -14.96 15.62
CA ARG A 220 -1.14 -14.54 17.01
C ARG A 220 0.14 -14.12 17.70
N GLU A 221 1.24 -14.83 17.49
CA GLU A 221 2.56 -14.42 17.96
C GLU A 221 2.94 -13.03 17.43
N GLN A 222 2.77 -12.80 16.12
CA GLN A 222 3.06 -11.48 15.51
C GLN A 222 2.13 -10.38 16.03
N ALA A 223 0.88 -10.71 16.39
CA ALA A 223 -0.04 -9.77 17.03
C ALA A 223 0.42 -9.41 18.45
N GLU A 224 0.84 -10.40 19.25
CA GLU A 224 1.29 -10.20 20.64
C GLU A 224 2.61 -9.43 20.71
N LEU A 225 3.55 -9.70 19.82
CA LEU A 225 4.81 -8.94 19.73
C LEU A 225 4.56 -7.45 19.46
N GLU A 226 3.61 -7.13 18.57
CA GLU A 226 3.23 -5.74 18.29
C GLU A 226 2.52 -5.09 19.48
N LEU A 227 1.64 -5.81 20.17
CA LEU A 227 0.94 -5.29 21.35
C LEU A 227 1.88 -5.06 22.53
N ALA A 228 2.88 -5.93 22.73
CA ALA A 228 3.88 -5.80 23.79
C ALA A 228 4.90 -4.68 23.54
N GLY A 229 5.08 -4.28 22.28
CA GLY A 229 5.98 -3.17 21.89
C GLY A 229 5.33 -1.78 21.94
N ARG A 230 4.03 -1.69 22.24
CA ARG A 230 3.28 -0.44 22.42
C ARG A 230 3.26 -0.02 23.87
#